data_AF-A0A0E4BUQ8-F1
#
_entry.id   AF-A0A0E4BUQ8-F1
#
_cell.length_a   1.000
_cell.length_b   1.000
_cell.length_c   1.000
_cell.angle_alpha   90.00
_cell.angle_beta   90.00
_cell.angle_gamma   90.00
#
_symmetry.space_group_name_H-M   'P 1'
#
loop_
_entity.id
_entity.type
_entity.pdbx_description
1 polymer ?
#
loop_
_entity_poly.entity_id
_entity_poly.type
_entity_poly.pdbx_seq_one_letter_code
_entity_poly.pdbx_strand_id
1 'polypeptide(L)'
;MKLANDGLVYVCDRINNRIQVFRKDGTFVKEFFFEKNTLGNGAVWDIAIWPDPKQTWLLSADGENNEIRVIRRDDGSVVGSFGRNGRNAGQFHWVHAMAIDAKGNVYTAEVDTGKRIQKFKLTSDALK
;
A
#
# COMPACT_ATOMS: atom_id res chain seq x y z
N MET A 1 -4.29 1.02 -9.10
CA MET A 1 -5.03 2.29 -8.86
C MET A 1 -6.16 2.06 -7.87
N LYS A 2 -6.57 3.08 -7.10
CA LYS A 2 -7.74 3.05 -6.21
C LYS A 2 -8.50 4.39 -6.27
N LEU A 3 -9.83 4.33 -6.19
CA LEU A 3 -10.71 5.49 -6.13
C LEU A 3 -11.19 5.68 -4.68
N ALA A 4 -11.01 6.88 -4.14
CA ALA A 4 -11.51 7.28 -2.84
C ALA A 4 -12.94 7.87 -2.93
N ASN A 5 -13.62 7.94 -1.78
CA ASN A 5 -15.00 8.41 -1.67
C ASN A 5 -15.15 9.90 -2.00
N ASP A 6 -14.08 10.69 -1.82
CA ASP A 6 -14.03 12.10 -2.22
C ASP A 6 -13.71 12.30 -3.71
N GLY A 7 -13.61 11.22 -4.49
CA GLY A 7 -13.38 11.27 -5.93
C GLY A 7 -11.92 11.38 -6.35
N LEU A 8 -10.97 11.32 -5.41
CA LEU A 8 -9.54 11.26 -5.75
C LEU A 8 -9.12 9.84 -6.16
N VAL A 9 -8.28 9.76 -7.20
CA VAL A 9 -7.74 8.53 -7.76
C VAL A 9 -6.26 8.43 -7.41
N TYR A 10 -5.87 7.35 -6.75
CA TYR A 10 -4.49 7.05 -6.37
C TYR A 10 -3.88 6.04 -7.32
N VAL A 11 -2.74 6.37 -7.91
CA VAL A 11 -2.06 5.56 -8.91
C VAL A 11 -0.63 5.26 -8.43
N CYS A 12 -0.30 3.97 -8.39
CA CYS A 12 1.07 3.52 -8.13
C CYS A 12 1.90 3.68 -9.40
N ASP A 13 2.90 4.56 -9.34
CA ASP A 13 3.92 4.71 -10.38
C ASP A 13 5.20 4.04 -9.87
N ARG A 14 5.18 2.71 -9.99
CA ARG A 14 6.05 1.77 -9.27
C ARG A 14 7.53 2.12 -9.38
N ILE A 15 8.07 2.13 -10.60
CA ILE A 15 9.52 2.31 -10.87
C ILE A 15 9.96 3.73 -10.52
N ASN A 16 9.05 4.70 -10.60
CA ASN A 16 9.31 6.08 -10.19
C ASN A 16 9.14 6.31 -8.69
N ASN A 17 8.96 5.25 -7.89
CA ASN A 17 8.97 5.32 -6.43
C ASN A 17 7.93 6.30 -5.87
N ARG A 18 6.77 6.42 -6.53
CA ARG A 18 5.76 7.43 -6.16
C ARG A 18 4.32 6.97 -6.32
N ILE A 19 3.46 7.53 -5.49
CA ILE A 19 2.01 7.50 -5.66
C ILE A 19 1.58 8.85 -6.21
N GLN A 20 0.87 8.85 -7.32
CA GLN A 20 0.26 10.04 -7.90
C GLN A 20 -1.23 10.10 -7.58
N VAL A 21 -1.74 11.30 -7.36
CA VAL A 21 -3.14 11.58 -7.01
C VAL A 21 -3.76 12.43 -8.10
N PHE A 22 -4.90 11.97 -8.61
CA PHE A 22 -5.65 12.62 -9.69
C PHE A 22 -7.11 12.84 -9.28
N ARG A 23 -7.80 13.71 -10.01
CA ARG A 23 -9.27 13.67 -10.11
C ARG A 23 -9.69 12.62 -11.14
N LYS A 24 -10.97 12.23 -11.11
CA LYS A 24 -11.55 11.24 -12.05
C LYS A 24 -11.43 11.63 -13.54
N ASP A 25 -11.30 12.91 -13.83
CA ASP A 25 -11.09 13.43 -15.19
C ASP A 25 -9.62 13.38 -15.65
N GLY A 26 -8.70 12.89 -14.81
CA GLY A 26 -7.27 12.83 -15.08
C GLY A 26 -6.48 14.06 -14.64
N THR A 27 -7.11 15.07 -14.06
CA THR A 27 -6.40 16.26 -13.55
C THR A 27 -5.48 15.87 -12.40
N PHE A 28 -4.18 16.14 -12.53
CA PHE A 28 -3.20 15.92 -11.47
C PHE A 28 -3.49 16.80 -10.25
N VAL A 29 -3.31 16.24 -9.05
CA VAL A 29 -3.54 16.93 -7.78
C VAL A 29 -2.25 17.04 -6.98
N LYS A 30 -1.59 15.91 -6.69
CA LYS A 30 -0.35 15.84 -5.91
C LYS A 30 0.32 14.48 -6.06
N GLU A 31 1.52 14.34 -5.53
CA GLU A 31 2.26 13.08 -5.49
C GLU A 31 3.03 12.90 -4.18
N PHE A 32 3.32 11.64 -3.86
CA PHE A 32 4.10 11.24 -2.69
C PHE A 32 5.22 10.30 -3.13
N PHE A 33 6.44 10.55 -2.68
CA PHE A 33 7.61 9.72 -3.00
C PHE A 33 7.98 8.82 -1.81
N PHE A 34 8.34 7.58 -2.09
CA PHE A 34 8.73 6.58 -1.09
C PHE A 34 9.97 5.83 -1.56
N GLU A 35 10.96 5.62 -0.68
CA GLU A 35 12.21 4.92 -0.99
C GLU A 35 12.83 5.33 -2.34
N LYS A 36 13.16 6.62 -2.47
CA LYS A 36 13.71 7.20 -3.70
C LYS A 36 14.95 6.48 -4.23
N ASN A 37 15.64 5.74 -3.36
CA ASN A 37 16.85 4.99 -3.66
C ASN A 37 16.59 3.49 -3.88
N THR A 38 15.34 3.04 -4.04
CA THR A 38 15.04 1.65 -4.39
C THR A 38 15.63 1.34 -5.76
N LEU A 39 16.61 0.45 -5.82
CA LEU A 39 17.41 0.16 -7.02
C LEU A 39 16.81 -0.95 -7.90
N GLY A 40 15.71 -1.57 -7.47
CA GLY A 40 15.02 -2.65 -8.19
C GLY A 40 13.72 -2.20 -8.85
N ASN A 41 12.67 -3.00 -8.73
CA ASN A 41 11.38 -2.74 -9.34
C ASN A 41 10.55 -1.69 -8.58
N GLY A 42 11.19 -0.77 -7.84
CA GLY A 42 10.55 0.36 -7.15
C GLY A 42 9.68 0.02 -5.92
N ALA A 43 9.15 1.07 -5.28
CA ALA A 43 8.69 1.02 -3.88
C ALA A 43 7.15 0.95 -3.65
N VAL A 44 6.35 1.02 -4.71
CA VAL A 44 4.87 1.12 -4.62
C VAL A 44 4.21 0.22 -5.66
N TRP A 45 3.98 -1.04 -5.31
CA TRP A 45 3.55 -2.08 -6.25
C TRP A 45 2.03 -2.20 -6.35
N ASP A 46 1.35 -2.01 -5.22
CA ASP A 46 -0.11 -1.92 -5.11
C ASP A 46 -0.46 -1.00 -3.93
N ILE A 47 -1.68 -0.49 -3.92
CA ILE A 47 -2.20 0.37 -2.87
C ILE A 47 -3.61 -0.04 -2.50
N ALA A 48 -4.00 0.12 -1.24
CA ALA A 48 -5.36 -0.04 -0.77
C ALA A 48 -5.76 1.15 0.09
N ILE A 49 -7.04 1.50 0.06
CA ILE A 49 -7.60 2.53 0.94
C ILE A 49 -8.12 1.83 2.19
N TRP A 50 -7.73 2.34 3.36
CA TRP A 50 -8.22 1.80 4.61
C TRP A 50 -9.70 2.16 4.83
N PRO A 51 -10.54 1.23 5.33
CA PRO A 51 -11.98 1.43 5.42
C PRO A 51 -12.43 2.20 6.66
N ASP A 52 -11.63 3.15 7.17
CA ASP A 52 -12.13 4.11 8.15
C ASP A 52 -13.07 5.12 7.45
N PRO A 53 -14.07 5.69 8.15
CA PRO A 53 -15.08 6.56 7.52
C PRO A 53 -14.51 7.75 6.73
N LYS A 54 -13.34 8.26 7.13
CA LYS A 54 -12.66 9.37 6.46
C LYS A 54 -11.67 8.92 5.39
N GLN A 55 -11.42 7.61 5.26
CA GLN A 55 -10.34 7.05 4.45
C GLN A 55 -9.00 7.72 4.78
N THR A 56 -8.71 7.87 6.07
CA THR A 56 -7.54 8.58 6.61
C THR A 56 -6.24 7.93 6.17
N TRP A 57 -6.25 6.62 5.93
CA TRP A 57 -5.05 5.84 5.67
C TRP A 57 -5.05 5.19 4.29
N LEU A 58 -3.85 5.08 3.73
CA LEU A 58 -3.53 4.23 2.61
C LEU A 58 -2.58 3.13 3.10
N LEU A 59 -2.74 1.92 2.58
CA LEU A 59 -1.72 0.89 2.69
C LEU A 59 -1.03 0.73 1.34
N SER A 60 0.30 0.68 1.31
CA SER A 60 1.08 0.46 0.09
C SER A 60 1.91 -0.81 0.22
N ALA A 61 1.82 -1.68 -0.76
CA ALA A 61 2.70 -2.84 -0.87
C ALA A 61 4.01 -2.41 -1.54
N ASP A 62 5.12 -2.52 -0.83
CA ASP A 62 6.46 -2.37 -1.39
C ASP A 62 7.02 -3.77 -1.65
N GLY A 63 6.91 -4.22 -2.90
CA GLY A 63 7.31 -5.57 -3.28
C GLY A 63 8.83 -5.76 -3.35
N GLU A 64 9.59 -4.69 -3.59
CA GLU A 64 11.05 -4.75 -3.64
C GLU A 64 11.61 -4.85 -2.21
N ASN A 65 11.13 -3.99 -1.31
CA ASN A 65 11.56 -3.96 0.09
C ASN A 65 10.80 -4.96 0.98
N ASN A 66 9.82 -5.66 0.44
CA ASN A 66 9.05 -6.73 1.10
C ASN A 66 8.34 -6.26 2.38
N GLU A 67 7.66 -5.11 2.30
CA GLU A 67 6.87 -4.56 3.40
C GLU A 67 5.54 -3.97 2.93
N ILE A 68 4.62 -3.81 3.87
CA ILE A 68 3.39 -3.04 3.71
C ILE A 68 3.53 -1.77 4.55
N ARG A 69 3.46 -0.60 3.91
CA ARG A 69 3.47 0.70 4.59
C ARG A 69 2.06 1.16 4.91
N VAL A 70 1.89 1.81 6.05
CA VAL A 70 0.71 2.58 6.42
C VAL A 70 1.03 4.06 6.24
N ILE A 71 0.24 4.73 5.41
CA ILE A 71 0.49 6.09 4.94
C ILE A 71 -0.70 6.95 5.31
N ARG A 72 -0.47 8.12 5.91
CA ARG A 72 -1.50 9.14 6.10
C ARG A 72 -1.86 9.73 4.74
N ARG A 73 -3.13 9.64 4.36
CA ARG A 73 -3.62 10.00 3.02
C ARG A 73 -3.47 11.49 2.71
N ASP A 74 -3.53 12.34 3.73
CA ASP A 74 -3.51 13.80 3.56
C ASP A 74 -2.16 14.32 3.07
N ASP A 75 -1.07 13.92 3.71
CA ASP A 75 0.27 14.42 3.44
C ASP A 75 1.26 13.37 2.93
N GLY A 76 0.85 12.10 2.85
CA GLY A 76 1.69 11.01 2.37
C GLY A 76 2.73 10.54 3.39
N SER A 77 2.66 10.98 4.65
CA SER A 77 3.60 10.54 5.68
C SER A 77 3.42 9.06 6.02
N VAL A 78 4.53 8.33 6.12
CA VAL A 78 4.52 6.94 6.59
C VAL A 78 4.41 6.95 8.12
N VAL A 79 3.36 6.32 8.65
CA VAL A 79 3.09 6.27 10.10
C VAL A 79 3.37 4.89 10.70
N GLY A 80 3.69 3.92 9.86
CA GLY A 80 4.10 2.59 10.27
C GLY A 80 4.31 1.67 9.08
N SER A 81 4.88 0.51 9.31
CA SER A 81 4.96 -0.57 8.33
C SER A 81 5.00 -1.93 9.03
N PHE A 82 4.75 -2.98 8.26
CA PHE A 82 4.96 -4.35 8.70
C PHE A 82 5.39 -5.22 7.53
N GLY A 83 6.11 -6.29 7.82
CA GLY A 83 6.75 -7.11 6.79
C GLY A 83 8.26 -6.94 6.76
N ARG A 84 8.90 -7.95 6.19
CA ARG A 84 10.32 -7.97 5.82
C ARG A 84 10.54 -9.16 4.90
N ASN A 85 11.68 -9.22 4.23
CA ASN A 85 12.02 -10.39 3.42
C ASN A 85 11.97 -11.69 4.23
N GLY A 86 11.40 -12.75 3.64
CA GLY A 86 11.43 -14.10 4.19
C GLY A 86 10.20 -14.93 3.82
N ARG A 87 10.10 -16.12 4.41
CA ARG A 87 9.08 -17.13 4.07
C ARG A 87 8.14 -17.48 5.23
N ASN A 88 8.34 -16.90 6.41
CA ASN A 88 7.47 -17.17 7.56
C ASN A 88 6.25 -16.25 7.59
N ALA A 89 5.35 -16.47 8.54
CA ALA A 89 4.19 -15.62 8.77
C ALA A 89 4.63 -14.17 9.04
N GLY A 90 4.05 -13.22 8.32
CA GLY A 90 4.41 -11.79 8.40
C GLY A 90 5.73 -11.43 7.74
N GLN A 91 6.38 -12.36 7.04
CA GLN A 91 7.46 -12.08 6.10
C GLN A 91 6.93 -12.21 4.67
N PHE A 92 7.58 -11.55 3.72
CA PHE A 92 7.19 -11.53 2.32
C PHE A 92 8.37 -11.84 1.39
N HIS A 93 8.02 -12.34 0.21
CA HIS A 93 8.89 -12.40 -0.95
C HIS A 93 8.09 -11.95 -2.17
N TRP A 94 8.36 -10.71 -2.60
CA TRP A 94 7.66 -10.00 -3.66
C TRP A 94 6.16 -9.93 -3.41
N VAL A 95 5.78 -9.27 -2.32
CA VAL A 95 4.39 -8.90 -2.09
C VAL A 95 3.94 -7.97 -3.22
N HIS A 96 2.90 -8.37 -3.95
CA HIS A 96 2.55 -7.73 -5.21
C HIS A 96 1.13 -7.19 -5.24
N ALA A 97 0.21 -7.79 -4.49
CA ALA A 97 -1.18 -7.36 -4.47
C ALA A 97 -1.72 -7.37 -3.05
N MET A 98 -2.69 -6.49 -2.80
CA MET A 98 -3.33 -6.35 -1.50
C MET A 98 -4.82 -6.02 -1.63
N ALA A 99 -5.62 -6.59 -0.75
CA ALA A 99 -7.01 -6.25 -0.57
C ALA A 99 -7.32 -6.05 0.93
N ILE A 100 -8.29 -5.19 1.23
CA ILE A 100 -8.73 -4.93 2.60
C ILE A 100 -10.24 -5.15 2.65
N ASP A 101 -10.71 -5.94 3.62
CA ASP A 101 -12.14 -6.11 3.84
C ASP A 101 -12.74 -5.01 4.74
N ALA A 102 -14.07 -4.93 4.80
CA ALA A 102 -14.77 -3.92 5.60
C ALA A 102 -14.50 -4.02 7.11
N LYS A 103 -13.86 -5.10 7.59
CA LYS A 103 -13.48 -5.28 9.00
C LYS A 103 -12.02 -4.89 9.25
N GLY A 104 -11.32 -4.37 8.25
CA GLY A 104 -9.90 -4.01 8.35
C GLY A 104 -8.96 -5.22 8.36
N ASN A 105 -9.38 -6.38 7.84
CA ASN A 105 -8.40 -7.45 7.58
C ASN A 105 -7.71 -7.18 6.25
N VAL A 106 -6.38 -7.32 6.25
CA VAL A 106 -5.53 -7.13 5.09
C VAL A 106 -5.17 -8.49 4.52
N TYR A 107 -5.36 -8.67 3.22
CA TYR A 107 -5.00 -9.87 2.47
C TYR A 107 -3.91 -9.49 1.50
N THR A 108 -2.77 -10.17 1.55
CA THR A 108 -1.64 -9.93 0.65
C THR A 108 -1.43 -11.14 -0.24
N ALA A 109 -0.99 -10.93 -1.48
CA ALA A 109 -0.56 -11.99 -2.38
C ALA A 109 0.87 -11.73 -2.87
N GLU A 110 1.66 -12.80 -2.87
CA GLU A 110 3.06 -12.81 -3.26
C GLU A 110 3.23 -13.47 -4.63
N VAL A 111 4.10 -12.92 -5.48
CA VAL A 111 4.41 -13.48 -6.82
C VAL A 111 5.76 -14.20 -6.82
N ASP A 112 6.27 -14.55 -8.00
CA ASP A 112 7.50 -15.33 -8.20
C ASP A 112 7.47 -16.67 -7.42
N THR A 113 8.37 -16.87 -6.47
CA THR A 113 8.48 -18.07 -5.63
C THR A 113 7.77 -17.91 -4.29
N GLY A 114 7.19 -16.72 -4.02
CA GLY A 114 6.31 -16.44 -2.90
C GLY A 114 5.07 -17.32 -2.90
N LYS A 115 4.29 -17.24 -4.00
CA LYS A 115 3.13 -18.09 -4.32
C LYS A 115 2.18 -18.33 -3.13
N ARG A 116 1.98 -17.30 -2.31
CA ARG A 116 1.26 -17.40 -1.05
C ARG A 116 0.31 -16.22 -0.87
N ILE A 117 -0.81 -16.50 -0.20
CA ILE A 117 -1.70 -15.50 0.37
C ILE A 117 -1.53 -15.49 1.88
N GLN A 118 -1.45 -14.31 2.47
CA GLN A 118 -1.47 -14.14 3.93
C GLN A 118 -2.62 -13.20 4.32
N LYS A 119 -3.21 -13.45 5.49
CA LYS A 119 -4.23 -12.60 6.11
C LYS A 119 -3.69 -11.99 7.40
N PHE A 120 -3.81 -10.68 7.52
CA PHE A 120 -3.46 -9.91 8.71
C PHE A 120 -4.71 -9.32 9.33
N LYS A 121 -4.85 -9.52 10.64
CA LYS A 121 -5.94 -8.94 11.42
C LYS A 121 -5.37 -7.76 12.19
N LEU A 122 -6.02 -6.61 12.10
CA LEU A 122 -5.72 -5.50 12.99
C LEU A 122 -6.15 -5.87 14.42
N THR A 123 -5.20 -5.80 15.35
CA THR A 123 -5.41 -6.16 16.77
C THR A 123 -5.48 -4.94 17.69
N SER A 124 -5.34 -3.73 17.16
CA SER A 124 -5.39 -2.48 17.92
C SER A 124 -6.36 -1.49 17.29
N ASP A 125 -6.64 -0.41 18.01
CA ASP A 125 -7.52 0.67 17.54
C ASP A 125 -6.76 1.76 16.77
N ALA A 126 -5.47 1.57 16.49
CA ALA A 126 -4.59 2.60 15.93
C ALA A 126 -5.00 3.11 14.54
N LEU A 127 -5.77 2.33 13.78
CA LEU A 127 -6.24 2.68 12.43
C LEU A 127 -7.77 2.81 12.37
N LYS A 128 -8.47 2.77 13.51
CA LYS A 128 -9.93 2.97 13.52
C LYS A 128 -10.32 4.42 13.25
#